data_AF-A0A972KCE6-F1
#
_entry.id   AF-A0A972KCE6-F1
#
_cell.length_a   1.000
_cell.length_b   1.000
_cell.length_c   1.000
_cell.angle_alpha   90.00
_cell.angle_beta   90.00
_cell.angle_gamma   90.00
#
_symmetry.space_group_name_H-M   'P 1'
#
loop_
_entity.id
_entity.type
_entity.pdbx_description
1 polymer ?
#
loop_
_entity_poly.entity_id
_entity_poly.type
_entity_poly.pdbx_seq_one_letter_code
_entity_poly.pdbx_strand_id
1 'polypeptide(L)'
;MATVPGPSGRASVAAPAGGIEVIDSRYEAFSFTLPDVIADNTSAARVAIGTEGVGSREADLTTLGCVFEVDGEITGTATGAALLGDPAECLAMLANHVGKHGLKLEAGWIGRGSHRRSPARSRNCGHRPLFAPRVGLDLGPGLASATGQHSHG
;
A
#
# COMPACT_ATOMS: atom_id res chain seq x y z
N MET A 1 28.50 7.52 -8.49
CA MET A 1 27.94 7.07 -7.21
C MET A 1 27.62 5.58 -7.37
N ALA A 2 28.45 4.71 -6.80
CA ALA A 2 28.31 3.26 -6.97
C ALA A 2 27.20 2.72 -6.05
N THR A 3 26.23 2.02 -6.62
CA THR A 3 25.20 1.26 -5.91
C THR A 3 25.88 0.16 -5.10
N VAL A 4 25.64 0.10 -3.80
CA VAL A 4 26.00 -1.07 -2.98
C VAL A 4 25.04 -2.19 -3.37
N PRO A 5 25.51 -3.35 -3.87
CA PRO A 5 24.63 -4.48 -4.14
C PRO A 5 24.28 -5.14 -2.81
N GLY A 6 23.16 -4.72 -2.21
CA GLY A 6 22.47 -5.50 -1.19
C GLY A 6 21.82 -6.74 -1.80
N PRO A 7 21.44 -7.75 -1.00
CA PRO A 7 20.73 -8.92 -1.52
C PRO A 7 19.50 -8.47 -2.30
N SER A 8 19.28 -9.05 -3.47
CA SER A 8 18.10 -8.80 -4.31
C SER A 8 16.84 -8.95 -3.46
N GLY A 9 15.93 -7.98 -3.55
CA GLY A 9 14.82 -7.82 -2.60
C GLY A 9 13.92 -9.06 -2.48
N ARG A 10 13.85 -9.87 -3.53
CA ARG A 10 13.04 -11.09 -3.60
C ARG A 10 13.39 -12.11 -2.53
N ALA A 11 14.67 -12.25 -2.16
CA ALA A 11 15.09 -13.19 -1.13
C ALA A 11 14.59 -12.81 0.29
N SER A 12 14.13 -11.58 0.49
CA SER A 12 13.67 -11.08 1.79
C SER A 12 12.15 -11.11 1.95
N VAL A 13 11.39 -11.36 0.88
CA VAL A 13 9.92 -11.42 0.93
C VAL A 13 9.47 -12.82 1.34
N ALA A 14 8.75 -12.93 2.46
CA ALA A 14 8.23 -14.22 2.94
C ALA A 14 7.05 -14.71 2.10
N ALA A 15 6.03 -13.86 1.90
CA ALA A 15 4.87 -14.13 1.06
C ALA A 15 4.19 -12.82 0.64
N PRO A 16 3.70 -12.70 -0.60
CA PRO A 16 2.84 -11.59 -0.98
C PRO A 16 1.43 -11.78 -0.39
N ALA A 17 0.83 -10.68 0.06
CA ALA A 17 -0.55 -10.64 0.53
C ALA A 17 -1.31 -9.52 -0.20
N GLY A 18 -2.60 -9.74 -0.45
CA GLY A 18 -3.48 -8.66 -0.87
C GLY A 18 -3.66 -7.66 0.28
N GLY A 19 -3.70 -6.37 -0.01
CA GLY A 19 -3.89 -5.35 1.02
C GLY A 19 -4.35 -4.02 0.45
N ILE A 20 -5.02 -3.24 1.27
CA ILE A 20 -5.48 -1.89 0.96
C ILE A 20 -4.97 -0.96 2.05
N GLU A 21 -4.41 0.17 1.62
CA GLU A 21 -4.04 1.27 2.50
C GLU A 21 -5.00 2.44 2.29
N VAL A 22 -5.54 2.94 3.41
CA VAL A 22 -6.28 4.20 3.44
C VAL A 22 -5.29 5.27 3.88
N ILE A 23 -5.05 6.22 2.98
CA ILE A 23 -4.29 7.43 3.27
C ILE A 23 -5.24 8.57 3.61
N ASP A 24 -4.91 9.32 4.64
CA ASP A 24 -5.66 10.48 5.09
C ASP A 24 -4.65 11.56 5.50
N SER A 25 -4.53 12.58 4.65
CA SER A 25 -3.58 13.66 4.88
C SER A 25 -4.09 14.58 5.97
N ARG A 26 -3.21 14.99 6.88
CA ARG A 26 -3.55 16.04 7.86
C ARG A 26 -3.54 17.45 7.25
N TYR A 27 -3.10 17.58 5.99
CA TYR A 27 -3.14 18.83 5.24
C TYR A 27 -4.38 18.90 4.37
N GLU A 28 -5.01 20.07 4.33
CA GLU A 28 -6.25 20.29 3.58
C GLU A 28 -6.08 19.97 2.09
N ALA A 29 -7.09 19.30 1.55
CA ALA A 29 -7.17 18.92 0.13
C ALA A 29 -5.94 18.15 -0.41
N PHE A 30 -5.15 17.49 0.44
CA PHE A 30 -3.88 16.84 0.07
C PHE A 30 -2.87 17.82 -0.58
N SER A 31 -2.91 19.09 -0.19
CA SER A 31 -1.98 20.11 -0.67
C SER A 31 -0.80 20.24 0.28
N PHE A 32 0.35 19.65 -0.08
CA PHE A 32 1.54 19.60 0.76
C PHE A 32 2.83 19.48 -0.06
N THR A 33 3.97 19.82 0.53
CA THR A 33 5.30 19.58 -0.04
C THR A 33 5.85 18.20 0.33
N LEU A 34 7.00 17.82 -0.22
CA LEU A 34 7.66 16.55 0.15
C LEU A 34 8.05 16.48 1.65
N PRO A 35 8.68 17.52 2.24
CA PRO A 35 8.93 17.54 3.69
C PRO A 35 7.66 17.39 4.54
N ASP A 36 6.56 18.02 4.12
CA ASP A 36 5.28 17.95 4.82
C ASP A 36 4.74 16.53 4.86
N VAL A 37 4.71 15.80 3.74
CA VAL A 37 4.21 14.42 3.70
C VAL A 37 5.13 13.43 4.44
N ILE A 38 6.43 13.71 4.49
CA ILE A 38 7.36 12.95 5.33
C ILE A 38 7.00 13.16 6.81
N ALA A 39 6.80 14.41 7.24
CA ALA A 39 6.37 14.74 8.60
C ALA A 39 4.97 14.18 8.93
N ASP A 40 4.11 14.07 7.91
CA ASP A 40 2.77 13.49 7.99
C ASP A 40 2.77 11.95 8.05
N ASN A 41 3.92 11.31 8.27
CA ASN A 41 4.04 9.84 8.23
C ASN A 41 3.45 9.26 6.93
N THR A 42 3.75 9.89 5.80
CA THR A 42 3.24 9.50 4.47
C THR A 42 1.71 9.46 4.37
N SER A 43 1.02 10.27 5.17
CA SER A 43 -0.45 10.28 5.29
C SER A 43 -1.06 8.92 5.65
N ALA A 44 -0.28 8.02 6.28
CA ALA A 44 -0.76 6.70 6.66
C ALA A 44 -1.85 6.79 7.73
N ALA A 45 -3.02 6.18 7.50
CA ALA A 45 -4.14 6.19 8.46
C ALA A 45 -4.59 4.79 8.86
N ARG A 46 -4.89 3.93 7.88
CA ARG A 46 -5.33 2.53 8.12
C ARG A 46 -4.78 1.60 7.05
N VAL A 47 -4.62 0.33 7.42
CA VAL A 47 -4.33 -0.75 6.49
C VAL A 47 -5.29 -1.91 6.78
N ALA A 48 -5.75 -2.55 5.72
CA ALA A 48 -6.40 -3.84 5.80
C ALA A 48 -5.66 -4.84 4.93
N ILE A 49 -5.39 -6.02 5.49
CA ILE A 49 -4.65 -7.10 4.84
C ILE A 49 -5.61 -8.27 4.61
N GLY A 50 -5.55 -8.84 3.42
CA GLY A 50 -6.29 -10.03 3.05
C GLY A 50 -5.89 -11.22 3.90
N THR A 51 -6.85 -12.12 4.14
CA THR A 51 -6.64 -13.32 4.97
C THR A 51 -6.01 -14.48 4.21
N GLU A 52 -5.96 -14.41 2.88
CA GLU A 52 -5.34 -15.43 2.03
C GLU A 52 -4.08 -14.87 1.35
N GLY A 53 -3.05 -15.70 1.25
CA GLY A 53 -1.85 -15.38 0.48
C GLY A 53 -2.16 -15.34 -1.01
N VAL A 54 -1.62 -14.36 -1.73
CA VAL A 54 -1.90 -14.12 -3.16
C VAL A 54 -0.83 -14.72 -4.10
N GLY A 55 0.08 -15.54 -3.56
CA GLY A 55 1.13 -16.20 -4.33
C GLY A 55 2.13 -16.91 -3.44
N SER A 56 2.99 -17.72 -4.06
CA SER A 56 4.16 -18.28 -3.39
C SER A 56 5.27 -17.24 -3.29
N ARG A 57 6.30 -17.53 -2.47
CA ARG A 57 7.53 -16.74 -2.39
C ARG A 57 8.27 -16.63 -3.74
N GLU A 58 8.02 -17.55 -4.66
CA GLU A 58 8.65 -17.64 -5.98
C GLU A 58 7.84 -16.92 -7.07
N ALA A 59 6.64 -16.43 -6.74
CA ALA A 59 5.79 -15.74 -7.69
C ALA A 59 6.48 -14.48 -8.24
N ASP A 60 6.30 -14.23 -9.54
CA ASP A 60 6.72 -12.98 -10.14
C ASP A 60 5.80 -11.84 -9.71
N LEU A 61 6.25 -11.04 -8.75
CA LEU A 61 5.45 -9.96 -8.16
C LEU A 61 5.13 -8.85 -9.17
N THR A 62 5.91 -8.71 -10.25
CA THR A 62 5.70 -7.66 -11.24
C THR A 62 4.41 -7.85 -12.04
N THR A 63 4.01 -9.10 -12.24
CA THR A 63 2.82 -9.50 -13.01
C THR A 63 1.61 -9.75 -12.12
N LEU A 64 1.77 -9.73 -10.79
CA LEU A 64 0.66 -9.84 -9.85
C LEU A 64 -0.29 -8.65 -10.03
N GLY A 65 -1.52 -8.92 -10.46
CA GLY A 65 -2.52 -7.89 -10.68
C GLY A 65 -3.32 -7.56 -9.42
N CYS A 66 -3.93 -6.37 -9.43
CA CYS A 66 -4.88 -5.90 -8.44
C CYS A 66 -6.05 -5.26 -9.17
N VAL A 67 -7.27 -5.59 -8.77
CA VAL A 67 -8.50 -4.94 -9.23
C VAL A 67 -9.16 -4.27 -8.04
N PHE A 68 -9.53 -3.00 -8.19
CA PHE A 68 -10.21 -2.22 -7.19
C PHE A 68 -11.67 -2.09 -7.59
N GLU A 69 -12.56 -2.54 -6.72
CA GLU A 69 -14.00 -2.47 -6.90
C GLU A 69 -14.63 -1.60 -5.81
N VAL A 70 -15.62 -0.79 -6.19
CA VAL A 70 -16.51 -0.06 -5.27
C VAL A 70 -17.94 -0.32 -5.74
N ASP A 71 -18.78 -0.85 -4.85
CA ASP A 71 -20.20 -1.10 -5.10
C ASP A 71 -20.48 -1.94 -6.37
N GLY A 72 -19.64 -2.93 -6.69
CA GLY A 72 -19.79 -3.77 -7.88
C GLY A 72 -19.09 -3.23 -9.13
N GLU A 73 -18.59 -2.00 -9.10
CA GLU A 73 -17.95 -1.35 -10.24
C GLU A 73 -16.42 -1.30 -10.11
N ILE A 74 -15.73 -1.66 -11.20
CA ILE A 74 -14.27 -1.56 -11.26
C ILE A 74 -13.88 -0.08 -11.32
N THR A 75 -13.23 0.40 -10.26
CA THR A 75 -12.73 1.78 -10.15
C THR A 75 -11.26 1.89 -10.50
N GLY A 76 -10.54 0.77 -10.57
CA GLY A 76 -9.16 0.76 -11.00
C GLY A 76 -8.54 -0.62 -11.10
N THR A 77 -7.41 -0.67 -11.78
CA THR A 77 -6.56 -1.86 -11.88
C THR A 77 -5.08 -1.48 -11.81
N ALA A 78 -4.25 -2.36 -11.28
CA ALA A 78 -2.81 -2.20 -11.22
C ALA A 78 -2.12 -3.56 -11.32
N THR A 79 -0.81 -3.55 -11.56
CA THR A 79 0.04 -4.71 -11.35
C THR A 79 1.17 -4.34 -10.39
N GLY A 80 1.86 -5.32 -9.82
CA GLY A 80 2.98 -5.05 -8.92
C GLY A 80 4.10 -4.23 -9.59
N ALA A 81 4.26 -4.31 -10.92
CA ALA A 81 5.19 -3.46 -11.66
C ALA A 81 4.94 -1.95 -11.48
N ALA A 82 3.74 -1.56 -11.06
CA ALA A 82 3.43 -0.18 -10.72
C ALA A 82 4.23 0.34 -9.50
N LEU A 83 4.74 -0.56 -8.65
CA LEU A 83 5.63 -0.24 -7.53
C LEU A 83 7.08 -0.18 -8.02
N LEU A 84 7.47 0.95 -8.60
CA LEU A 84 8.83 1.24 -9.09
C LEU A 84 9.42 0.11 -9.97
N GLY A 85 8.60 -0.59 -10.73
CA GLY A 85 9.01 -1.71 -11.60
C GLY A 85 8.99 -3.09 -10.94
N ASP A 86 9.38 -3.22 -9.67
CA ASP A 86 9.29 -4.48 -8.91
C ASP A 86 9.05 -4.18 -7.41
N PRO A 87 7.97 -4.71 -6.79
CA PRO A 87 7.70 -4.56 -5.36
C PRO A 87 8.84 -5.05 -4.46
N ALA A 88 9.56 -6.09 -4.88
CA ALA A 88 10.69 -6.62 -4.12
C ALA A 88 11.87 -5.62 -4.13
N GLU A 89 12.13 -4.98 -5.26
CA GLU A 89 13.17 -3.94 -5.34
C GLU A 89 12.80 -2.70 -4.51
N CYS A 90 11.52 -2.33 -4.43
CA CYS A 90 11.07 -1.30 -3.49
C CYS A 90 11.47 -1.62 -2.03
N LEU A 91 11.28 -2.87 -1.61
CA LEU A 91 11.66 -3.31 -0.27
C LEU A 91 13.18 -3.32 -0.07
N ALA A 92 13.95 -3.73 -1.08
CA ALA A 92 15.41 -3.64 -1.04
C ALA A 92 15.89 -2.18 -0.90
N MET A 93 15.28 -1.25 -1.64
CA MET A 93 15.57 0.18 -1.52
C MET A 93 15.27 0.72 -0.12
N LEU A 94 14.13 0.34 0.46
CA LEU A 94 13.78 0.70 1.83
C LEU A 94 14.78 0.13 2.84
N ALA A 95 15.10 -1.17 2.74
CA ALA A 95 16.06 -1.84 3.61
C ALA A 95 17.45 -1.16 3.56
N ASN A 96 17.92 -0.85 2.35
CA ASN A 96 19.18 -0.14 2.14
C ASN A 96 19.14 1.29 2.68
N HIS A 97 17.99 1.97 2.57
CA HIS A 97 17.82 3.32 3.11
C HIS A 97 17.89 3.31 4.64
N VAL A 98 17.07 2.50 5.31
CA VAL A 98 17.05 2.43 6.78
C VAL A 98 18.38 1.87 7.34
N GLY A 99 19.04 0.98 6.61
CA GLY A 99 20.37 0.47 6.94
C GLY A 99 21.44 1.57 7.05
N LYS A 100 21.38 2.60 6.20
CA LYS A 100 22.28 3.78 6.30
C LYS A 100 22.09 4.58 7.58
N HIS A 101 20.94 4.42 8.24
CA HIS A 101 20.63 5.06 9.51
C HIS A 101 20.80 4.11 10.72
N GLY A 102 21.44 2.96 10.53
CA GLY A 102 21.67 1.98 11.61
C GLY A 102 20.43 1.19 12.01
N LEU A 103 19.36 1.23 11.20
CA LEU A 103 18.13 0.47 11.41
C LEU A 103 18.09 -0.77 10.52
N LYS A 104 17.24 -1.72 10.86
CA LYS A 104 17.00 -2.93 10.06
C LYS A 104 15.51 -3.23 9.98
N LEU A 105 15.09 -3.83 8.87
CA LEU A 105 13.77 -4.44 8.76
C LEU A 105 13.83 -5.82 9.42
N GLU A 106 12.93 -6.07 10.37
CA GLU A 106 12.90 -7.34 11.09
C GLU A 106 11.96 -8.33 10.39
N ALA A 107 12.23 -9.63 10.57
CA ALA A 107 11.32 -10.67 10.10
C ALA A 107 9.92 -10.48 10.71
N GLY A 108 8.89 -10.64 9.88
CA GLY A 108 7.49 -10.43 10.28
C GLY A 108 6.98 -9.01 10.07
N TRP A 109 7.83 -8.05 9.67
CA TRP A 109 7.35 -6.74 9.27
C TRP A 109 6.61 -6.79 7.94
N ILE A 110 5.57 -5.95 7.82
CA ILE A 110 4.76 -5.83 6.60
C ILE A 110 5.16 -4.53 5.89
N GLY A 111 5.86 -4.67 4.76
CA GLY A 111 6.11 -3.57 3.85
C GLY A 111 4.91 -3.30 2.94
N ARG A 112 4.59 -2.03 2.71
CA ARG A 112 3.47 -1.60 1.87
C ARG A 112 3.94 -0.63 0.80
N GLY A 113 3.25 -0.62 -0.32
CA GLY A 113 3.44 0.35 -1.39
C GLY A 113 2.15 0.52 -2.18
N SER A 114 1.89 1.75 -2.63
CA SER A 114 0.72 2.10 -3.44
C SER A 114 1.14 2.95 -4.64
N HIS A 115 0.62 2.63 -5.82
CA HIS A 115 0.81 3.45 -7.03
C HIS A 115 -0.50 4.06 -7.56
N ARG A 116 -1.66 3.54 -7.14
CA ARG A 116 -2.96 4.00 -7.60
C ARG A 116 -3.80 4.52 -6.43
N ARG A 117 -4.37 5.72 -6.62
CA ARG A 117 -5.42 6.28 -5.76
C ARG A 117 -6.78 5.84 -6.30
N SER A 118 -7.61 5.23 -5.47
CA SER A 118 -9.04 5.10 -5.76
C SER A 118 -9.76 6.41 -5.41
N PRO A 119 -10.73 6.87 -6.22
CA PRO A 119 -11.51 8.05 -5.86
C PRO A 119 -12.29 7.75 -4.56
N ALA A 120 -12.12 8.61 -3.55
CA ALA A 120 -12.83 8.49 -2.29
C ALA A 120 -14.34 8.76 -2.49
N ARG A 121 -15.17 7.72 -2.48
CA ARG A 121 -16.63 7.88 -2.30
C ARG A 121 -17.25 6.73 -1.49
N SER A 122 -18.05 7.14 -0.51
CA SER A 122 -19.15 6.43 0.18
C SER A 122 -18.83 5.54 1.40
N ARG A 123 -19.74 5.62 2.39
CA ARG A 123 -19.68 5.09 3.77
C ARG A 123 -19.84 3.56 3.91
N ASN A 124 -20.02 2.83 2.80
CA ASN A 124 -20.30 1.39 2.78
C ASN A 124 -19.57 0.68 1.61
N CYS A 125 -18.43 1.20 1.19
CA CYS A 125 -17.67 0.61 0.10
C CYS A 125 -16.96 -0.68 0.55
N GLY A 126 -17.58 -1.82 0.27
CA GLY A 126 -16.90 -3.11 0.32
C GLY A 126 -15.81 -3.13 -0.76
N HIS A 127 -14.55 -3.04 -0.36
CA HIS A 127 -13.44 -3.10 -1.29
C HIS A 127 -13.06 -4.55 -1.56
N ARG A 128 -13.36 -5.04 -2.77
CA ARG A 128 -13.07 -6.41 -3.19
C ARG A 128 -11.83 -6.44 -4.08
N PRO A 129 -10.69 -6.97 -3.61
CA PRO A 129 -9.61 -7.34 -4.50
C PRO A 129 -10.01 -8.61 -5.28
N LEU A 130 -10.41 -8.44 -6.55
CA LEU A 130 -10.62 -9.58 -7.45
C LEU A 130 -9.26 -10.09 -7.94
N PHE A 131 -8.69 -11.08 -7.25
CA PHE A 131 -7.78 -12.06 -7.83
C PHE A 131 -8.22 -13.46 -7.40
N ALA A 132 -8.02 -14.48 -8.25
CA ALA A 132 -8.26 -15.87 -7.90
C ALA A 132 -7.19 -16.33 -6.87
N PRO A 133 -7.54 -16.97 -5.72
CA PRO A 133 -8.85 -17.24 -5.12
C PRO A 133 -9.35 -16.10 -4.21
N ARG A 134 -10.64 -16.18 -3.87
CA ARG A 134 -11.51 -15.11 -3.33
C ARG A 134 -11.01 -14.50 -2.00
N VAL A 135 -10.38 -13.33 -2.06
CA VAL A 135 -10.18 -12.49 -0.86
C VAL A 135 -11.21 -11.37 -0.84
N GLY A 136 -12.35 -11.61 -0.18
CA GLY A 136 -13.32 -10.55 0.12
C GLY A 136 -12.91 -9.81 1.39
N LEU A 137 -12.71 -8.49 1.29
CA LEU A 137 -12.45 -7.65 2.46
C LEU A 137 -13.71 -6.84 2.77
N ASP A 138 -14.46 -7.26 3.80
CA ASP A 138 -15.62 -6.53 4.32
C ASP A 138 -15.14 -5.43 5.27
N LEU A 139 -15.09 -4.19 4.78
CA LEU A 139 -14.89 -3.02 5.63
C LEU A 139 -16.23 -2.71 6.28
N GLY A 140 -16.46 -3.26 7.47
CA GLY A 140 -17.67 -3.01 8.26
C GLY A 140 -17.95 -1.51 8.49
N PRO A 141 -19.13 -1.17 9.03
CA PRO A 141 -19.74 0.18 9.01
C PRO A 141 -18.98 1.30 9.77
N GLY A 142 -17.76 1.04 10.24
CA GLY A 142 -16.90 2.01 10.93
C GLY A 142 -16.18 3.01 10.02
N LEU A 143 -16.37 2.97 8.70
CA LEU A 143 -15.75 3.90 7.74
C LEU A 143 -16.50 5.25 7.63
N ALA A 144 -17.04 5.74 8.74
CA ALA A 144 -17.77 7.00 8.79
C ALA A 144 -16.81 8.19 9.01
N SER A 145 -16.54 8.92 7.92
CA SER A 145 -16.13 10.34 7.84
C SER A 145 -14.89 10.79 8.64
N ALA A 146 -13.76 10.92 7.95
CA ALA A 146 -12.77 11.96 8.21
C ALA A 146 -12.95 13.10 7.19
N THR A 147 -14.13 13.73 7.19
CA THR A 147 -14.31 15.08 6.62
C THR A 147 -14.79 15.96 7.76
N GLY A 148 -13.85 16.28 8.66
CA GLY A 148 -14.07 17.31 9.65
C GLY A 148 -14.06 18.67 8.96
N GLN A 149 -15.23 19.19 8.62
CA GLN A 149 -15.39 20.62 8.41
C GLN A 149 -15.15 21.31 9.76
N HIS A 150 -13.95 21.84 9.96
CA HIS A 150 -13.69 22.83 11.00
C HIS A 150 -13.46 24.17 10.33
N SER A 151 -14.56 24.88 10.06
CA SER A 151 -14.52 26.33 9.88
C SER A 151 -14.06 26.97 11.19
N HIS A 152 -12.89 27.61 11.18
CA HIS A 152 -12.54 28.64 12.16
C HIS A 152 -12.18 29.91 11.40
N GLY A 153 -12.84 31.00 11.78
CA GLY A 153 -12.67 32.34 11.19
C GLY A 153 -11.52 33.13 11.80
#